data_AF-A0A955NRR6-F1
#
_entry.id   AF-A0A955NRR6-F1
#
_cell.length_a   1.000
_cell.length_b   1.000
_cell.length_c   1.000
_cell.angle_alpha   90.00
_cell.angle_beta   90.00
_cell.angle_gamma   90.00
#
_symmetry.space_group_name_H-M   'P 1'
#
loop_
_entity.id
_entity.type
_entity.pdbx_description
1 polymer ?
#
loop_
_entity_poly.entity_id
_entity_poly.type
_entity_poly.pdbx_seq_one_letter_code
_entity_poly.pdbx_strand_id
1 'polypeptide(L)'
;MCEDPVPAVDSVLDSVALERYGPDGAPLARRAWRILSEAYREYPFHISVVYTSPVQMGPANPLYLAKTGYSATMWGLPYDDLKGWRGPYPPEILAQQFEKIAKGWEPGLALLEEAVSKTPESLRGEARSDLRLAKAAAIHFQSVANQSRFVMARDQLSEDGPSLTAEEQSRLKEVMRDCLESEIELARELYNLSKEDSRIGFEPSCHYFYLPLDLVEKVINCRWILERIGP
;
A
#
# COMPACT_ATOMS: atom_id res chain seq x y z
N MET A 1 -25.07 19.52 -13.15
CA MET A 1 -26.02 20.45 -12.51
C MET A 1 -26.15 19.99 -11.07
N CYS A 2 -26.03 20.89 -10.09
CA CYS A 2 -26.33 20.54 -8.70
C CYS A 2 -27.85 20.48 -8.51
N GLU A 3 -28.37 19.43 -7.90
CA GLU A 3 -29.79 19.34 -7.53
C GLU A 3 -30.11 20.31 -6.39
N ASP A 4 -31.30 20.95 -6.46
CA ASP A 4 -31.82 21.86 -5.44
C ASP A 4 -33.17 21.33 -4.93
N PRO A 5 -33.30 20.97 -3.65
CA PRO A 5 -32.28 21.05 -2.60
C PRO A 5 -31.16 20.02 -2.76
N VAL A 6 -29.99 20.34 -2.18
CA VAL A 6 -28.85 19.42 -2.13
C VAL A 6 -29.28 18.12 -1.43
N PRO A 7 -29.16 16.94 -2.07
CA PRO A 7 -29.55 15.69 -1.46
C PRO A 7 -28.70 15.36 -0.22
N ALA A 8 -29.28 14.58 0.71
CA ALA A 8 -28.54 14.08 1.86
C ALA A 8 -27.42 13.12 1.43
N VAL A 9 -26.25 13.21 2.07
CA VAL A 9 -25.05 12.42 1.73
C VAL A 9 -25.33 10.92 1.68
N ASP A 10 -26.04 10.38 2.67
CA ASP A 10 -26.36 8.95 2.71
C ASP A 10 -27.26 8.54 1.53
N SER A 11 -28.23 9.36 1.15
CA SER A 11 -29.11 9.10 0.00
C SER A 11 -28.33 9.06 -1.32
N VAL A 12 -27.35 9.95 -1.49
CA VAL A 12 -26.47 9.95 -2.67
C VAL A 12 -25.62 8.68 -2.68
N LEU A 13 -24.97 8.34 -1.57
CA LEU A 13 -24.09 7.18 -1.49
C LEU A 13 -24.86 5.86 -1.68
N ASP A 14 -26.06 5.76 -1.11
CA ASP A 14 -26.95 4.60 -1.29
C ASP A 14 -27.38 4.46 -2.76
N SER A 15 -27.67 5.57 -3.44
CA SER A 15 -28.02 5.57 -4.87
C SER A 15 -26.85 5.11 -5.74
N VAL A 16 -25.63 5.62 -5.48
CA VAL A 16 -24.42 5.20 -6.19
C VAL A 16 -24.12 3.72 -5.93
N ALA A 17 -24.29 3.25 -4.69
CA ALA A 17 -24.09 1.84 -4.36
C ALA A 17 -25.10 0.94 -5.07
N LEU A 18 -26.38 1.35 -5.14
CA LEU A 18 -27.41 0.61 -5.87
C LEU A 18 -27.09 0.53 -7.37
N GLU A 19 -26.66 1.64 -7.97
CA GLU A 19 -26.27 1.69 -9.38
C GLU A 19 -25.06 0.77 -9.68
N ARG A 20 -24.04 0.77 -8.82
CA ARG A 20 -22.80 0.01 -9.04
C ARG A 20 -22.88 -1.47 -8.64
N TYR A 21 -23.68 -1.81 -7.63
CA TYR A 21 -23.69 -3.16 -7.01
C TYR A 21 -25.05 -3.86 -7.03
N GLY A 22 -26.12 -3.19 -7.45
CA GLY A 22 -27.47 -3.73 -7.36
C GLY A 22 -27.97 -3.87 -5.92
N PRO A 23 -29.22 -4.33 -5.72
CA PRO A 23 -29.90 -4.27 -4.43
C PRO A 23 -29.24 -5.12 -3.34
N ASP A 24 -28.68 -6.27 -3.70
CA ASP A 24 -28.08 -7.21 -2.73
C ASP A 24 -26.62 -6.84 -2.40
N GLY A 25 -25.87 -6.30 -3.36
CA GLY A 25 -24.47 -5.90 -3.17
C GLY A 25 -24.33 -4.51 -2.53
N ALA A 26 -25.28 -3.59 -2.76
CA ALA A 26 -25.17 -2.20 -2.30
C ALA A 26 -25.01 -2.04 -0.78
N PRO A 27 -25.77 -2.74 0.09
CA PRO A 27 -25.59 -2.62 1.54
C PRO A 27 -24.22 -3.11 2.03
N LEU A 28 -23.64 -4.10 1.34
CA LEU A 28 -22.30 -4.61 1.62
C LEU A 28 -21.23 -3.59 1.20
N ALA A 29 -21.33 -3.06 -0.03
CA ALA A 29 -20.44 -2.03 -0.54
C ALA A 29 -20.46 -0.76 0.33
N ARG A 30 -21.64 -0.32 0.79
CA ARG A 30 -21.77 0.83 1.70
C ARG A 30 -21.04 0.63 3.02
N ARG A 31 -21.13 -0.57 3.61
CA ARG A 31 -20.38 -0.92 4.82
C ARG A 31 -18.88 -0.98 4.56
N ALA A 32 -18.48 -1.59 3.45
CA ALA A 32 -17.08 -1.62 3.02
C ALA A 32 -16.52 -0.19 2.90
N TRP A 33 -17.17 0.70 2.15
CA TRP A 33 -16.71 2.09 1.97
C TRP A 33 -16.55 2.85 3.28
N ARG A 34 -17.46 2.64 4.25
CA ARG A 34 -17.32 3.24 5.58
C ARG A 34 -16.07 2.76 6.29
N ILE A 35 -15.83 1.44 6.31
CA ILE A 35 -14.64 0.84 6.92
C ILE A 35 -13.35 1.32 6.24
N LEU A 36 -13.31 1.30 4.91
CA LEU A 36 -12.16 1.78 4.14
C LEU A 36 -11.90 3.27 4.42
N SER A 37 -12.96 4.09 4.49
CA SER A 37 -12.85 5.51 4.83
C SER A 37 -12.36 5.73 6.25
N GLU A 38 -12.83 4.95 7.23
CA GLU A 38 -12.36 5.00 8.61
C GLU A 38 -10.89 4.60 8.73
N ALA A 39 -10.47 3.52 8.06
CA ALA A 39 -9.07 3.11 8.02
C ALA A 39 -8.18 4.18 7.37
N TYR A 40 -8.64 4.81 6.29
CA TYR A 40 -7.88 5.88 5.62
C TYR A 40 -7.67 7.13 6.48
N ARG A 41 -8.48 7.35 7.53
CA ARG A 41 -8.28 8.48 8.46
C ARG A 41 -6.97 8.37 9.25
N GLU A 42 -6.39 7.17 9.33
CA GLU A 42 -5.07 6.96 9.94
C GLU A 42 -3.92 7.40 9.02
N TYR A 43 -4.19 7.80 7.76
CA TYR A 43 -3.16 8.24 6.83
C TYR A 43 -2.33 9.41 7.41
N PRO A 44 -1.00 9.25 7.56
CA PRO A 44 -0.14 10.28 8.15
C PRO A 44 0.12 11.40 7.14
N PHE A 45 -0.88 12.26 6.94
CA PHE A 45 -0.83 13.29 5.89
C PHE A 45 0.25 14.34 6.17
N HIS A 46 1.26 14.35 5.31
CA HIS A 46 2.22 15.43 5.18
C HIS A 46 2.70 15.48 3.73
N ILE A 47 3.10 16.68 3.25
CA ILE A 47 3.53 16.86 1.86
C ILE A 47 4.70 15.93 1.49
N SER A 48 5.66 15.73 2.40
CA SER A 48 6.74 14.74 2.22
C SER A 48 6.19 13.33 2.06
N VAL A 49 5.29 12.88 2.94
CA VAL A 49 4.73 11.52 2.84
C VAL A 49 4.04 11.31 1.48
N VAL A 50 3.31 12.31 0.98
CA VAL A 50 2.63 12.22 -0.32
C VAL A 50 3.60 12.15 -1.50
N TYR A 51 4.68 12.94 -1.49
CA TYR A 51 5.53 13.13 -2.68
C TYR A 51 6.86 12.37 -2.67
N THR A 52 7.38 12.02 -1.50
CA THR A 52 8.73 11.43 -1.35
C THR A 52 8.70 10.03 -0.77
N SER A 53 7.60 9.59 -0.14
CA SER A 53 7.48 8.21 0.34
C SER A 53 7.15 7.22 -0.79
N PRO A 54 7.27 5.90 -0.55
CA PRO A 54 6.93 4.89 -1.54
C PRO A 54 5.44 4.76 -1.82
N VAL A 55 4.56 5.55 -1.19
CA VAL A 55 3.10 5.35 -1.27
C VAL A 55 2.53 5.35 -2.68
N GLN A 56 3.17 6.04 -3.64
CA GLN A 56 2.77 6.05 -5.06
C GLN A 56 3.34 4.87 -5.86
N MET A 57 4.47 4.30 -5.42
CA MET A 57 5.11 3.14 -6.08
C MET A 57 4.69 1.80 -5.46
N GLY A 58 4.27 1.82 -4.20
CA GLY A 58 4.08 0.63 -3.37
C GLY A 58 5.31 -0.28 -3.42
N PRO A 59 5.13 -1.59 -3.66
CA PRO A 59 6.22 -2.55 -3.67
C PRO A 59 7.18 -2.39 -4.85
N ALA A 60 6.85 -1.61 -5.89
CA ALA A 60 7.78 -1.40 -7.01
C ALA A 60 9.07 -0.64 -6.60
N ASN A 61 9.09 0.04 -5.45
CA ASN A 61 10.31 0.65 -4.92
C ASN A 61 11.30 -0.43 -4.45
N PRO A 62 12.54 -0.50 -4.98
CA PRO A 62 13.52 -1.52 -4.57
C PRO A 62 14.00 -1.39 -3.12
N LEU A 63 14.42 -2.50 -2.51
CA LEU A 63 15.07 -2.53 -1.20
C LEU A 63 16.59 -2.74 -1.33
N TYR A 64 17.35 -2.22 -0.37
CA TYR A 64 18.81 -2.20 -0.42
C TYR A 64 19.42 -2.70 0.90
N LEU A 65 20.35 -3.66 0.81
CA LEU A 65 21.07 -4.22 1.97
C LEU A 65 21.94 -3.19 2.70
N ALA A 66 22.47 -2.21 1.96
CA ALA A 66 23.25 -1.11 2.50
C ALA A 66 22.59 0.21 2.09
N LYS A 67 22.85 1.28 2.87
CA LYS A 67 22.34 2.61 2.57
C LYS A 67 22.78 3.06 1.18
N THR A 68 21.84 3.51 0.35
CA THR A 68 22.20 4.01 -0.98
C THR A 68 22.90 5.38 -0.91
N GLY A 69 22.56 6.18 0.11
CA GLY A 69 22.98 7.57 0.22
C GLY A 69 22.21 8.52 -0.71
N TYR A 70 21.26 8.02 -1.49
CA TYR A 70 20.40 8.85 -2.34
C TYR A 70 19.27 9.48 -1.54
N SER A 71 18.90 10.70 -1.91
CA SER A 71 17.75 11.40 -1.32
C SER A 71 16.49 11.12 -2.13
N ALA A 72 15.36 10.96 -1.45
CA ALA A 72 14.07 10.83 -2.11
C ALA A 72 13.76 12.09 -2.92
N THR A 73 13.29 11.91 -4.15
CA THR A 73 12.87 13.04 -5.00
C THR A 73 11.36 13.24 -4.91
N MET A 74 10.92 14.49 -5.06
CA MET A 74 9.53 14.76 -5.40
C MET A 74 9.26 14.03 -6.73
N TRP A 75 8.19 13.23 -6.79
CA TRP A 75 7.77 12.43 -7.96
C TRP A 75 8.37 11.02 -8.09
N GLY A 76 8.28 10.23 -7.02
CA GLY A 76 8.27 8.77 -7.17
C GLY A 76 9.63 8.10 -7.38
N LEU A 77 10.71 8.67 -6.83
CA LEU A 77 11.97 7.94 -6.59
C LEU A 77 12.32 8.02 -5.10
N PRO A 78 11.72 7.16 -4.24
CA PRO A 78 11.88 7.18 -2.80
C PRO A 78 13.25 6.66 -2.32
N TYR A 79 13.86 5.73 -3.07
CA TYR A 79 15.05 4.96 -2.68
C TYR A 79 14.85 4.25 -1.33
N ASP A 80 15.74 4.49 -0.36
CA ASP A 80 15.69 4.01 1.01
C ASP A 80 15.75 5.19 2.02
N ASP A 81 15.39 6.40 1.59
CA ASP A 81 15.49 7.65 2.36
C ASP A 81 14.30 7.85 3.30
N LEU A 82 14.12 6.95 4.27
CA LEU A 82 13.03 7.04 5.26
C LEU A 82 12.99 8.39 6.00
N LYS A 83 14.15 9.04 6.16
CA LYS A 83 14.24 10.40 6.73
C LYS A 83 13.52 11.42 5.85
N GLY A 84 13.71 11.35 4.52
CA GLY A 84 13.01 12.17 3.54
C GLY A 84 11.52 11.83 3.39
N TRP A 85 11.11 10.58 3.62
CA TRP A 85 9.71 10.14 3.48
C TRP A 85 8.80 10.69 4.58
N ARG A 86 9.24 10.57 5.83
CA ARG A 86 8.38 10.61 7.02
C ARG A 86 7.87 12.00 7.41
N GLY A 87 8.32 13.07 6.75
CA GLY A 87 8.00 14.44 7.15
C GLY A 87 8.31 14.69 8.64
N PRO A 88 7.37 15.23 9.44
CA PRO A 88 7.60 15.51 10.85
C PRO A 88 7.50 14.26 11.74
N TYR A 89 6.98 13.15 11.25
CA TYR A 89 6.65 11.98 12.08
C TYR A 89 7.91 11.20 12.46
N PRO A 90 8.03 10.69 13.69
CA PRO A 90 9.02 9.67 14.01
C PRO A 90 8.86 8.45 13.09
N PRO A 91 9.95 7.78 12.68
CA PRO A 91 9.89 6.68 11.71
C PRO A 91 9.01 5.51 12.20
N GLU A 92 9.06 5.21 13.50
CA GLU A 92 8.17 4.23 14.15
C GLU A 92 6.69 4.56 14.00
N ILE A 93 6.33 5.84 14.18
CA ILE A 93 4.95 6.29 14.09
C ILE A 93 4.46 6.25 12.64
N LEU A 94 5.31 6.60 11.67
CA LEU A 94 4.96 6.47 10.26
C LEU A 94 4.61 5.02 9.92
N ALA A 95 5.49 4.07 10.27
CA ALA A 95 5.28 2.64 10.01
C ALA A 95 3.99 2.14 10.68
N GLN A 96 3.77 2.49 11.95
CA GLN A 96 2.56 2.12 12.70
C GLN A 96 1.28 2.68 12.09
N GLN A 97 1.29 3.92 11.58
CA GLN A 97 0.10 4.48 10.93
C GLN A 97 -0.25 3.72 9.64
N PHE A 98 0.74 3.38 8.81
CA PHE A 98 0.49 2.56 7.62
C PHE A 98 0.05 1.13 7.95
N GLU A 99 0.61 0.51 9.00
CA GLU A 99 0.14 -0.77 9.55
C GLU A 99 -1.34 -0.71 9.97
N LYS A 100 -1.75 0.36 10.65
CA LYS A 100 -3.15 0.56 11.06
C LYS A 100 -4.07 0.70 9.86
N ILE A 101 -3.67 1.45 8.82
CA ILE A 101 -4.46 1.59 7.60
C ILE A 101 -4.63 0.22 6.95
N ALA A 102 -3.51 -0.49 6.69
CA ALA A 102 -3.53 -1.79 6.03
C ALA A 102 -4.42 -2.80 6.76
N LYS A 103 -4.24 -2.93 8.09
CA LYS A 103 -5.06 -3.80 8.94
C LYS A 103 -6.53 -3.38 8.99
N GLY A 104 -6.80 -2.07 9.08
CA GLY A 104 -8.16 -1.53 9.07
C GLY A 104 -8.86 -1.70 7.72
N TRP A 105 -8.10 -1.91 6.64
CA TRP A 105 -8.60 -2.10 5.28
C TRP A 105 -9.18 -3.51 5.06
N GLU A 106 -8.61 -4.53 5.72
CA GLU A 106 -8.94 -5.96 5.50
C GLU A 106 -10.44 -6.27 5.63
N PRO A 107 -11.17 -5.83 6.69
CA PRO A 107 -12.59 -6.12 6.81
C PRO A 107 -13.43 -5.44 5.71
N GLY A 108 -12.97 -4.28 5.22
CA GLY A 108 -13.59 -3.58 4.11
C GLY A 108 -13.41 -4.33 2.79
N LEU A 109 -12.23 -4.90 2.54
CA LEU A 109 -12.00 -5.75 1.36
C LEU A 109 -12.88 -7.00 1.37
N ALA A 110 -12.99 -7.69 2.51
CA ALA A 110 -13.83 -8.87 2.64
C ALA A 110 -15.31 -8.56 2.34
N LEU A 111 -15.82 -7.45 2.85
CA LEU A 111 -17.18 -6.99 2.54
C LEU A 111 -17.36 -6.59 1.08
N LEU A 112 -16.33 -5.99 0.46
CA LEU A 112 -16.38 -5.60 -0.94
C LEU A 112 -16.34 -6.83 -1.85
N GLU A 113 -15.57 -7.86 -1.51
CA GLU A 113 -15.59 -9.17 -2.17
C GLU A 113 -16.98 -9.82 -2.10
N GLU A 114 -17.59 -9.81 -0.92
CA GLU A 114 -18.96 -10.29 -0.75
C GLU A 114 -19.94 -9.47 -1.60
N ALA A 115 -19.81 -8.13 -1.60
CA ALA A 115 -20.63 -7.25 -2.42
C ALA A 115 -20.54 -7.62 -3.91
N VAL A 116 -19.33 -7.80 -4.45
CA VAL A 116 -19.11 -8.24 -5.84
C VAL A 116 -19.79 -9.57 -6.14
N SER A 117 -19.76 -10.52 -5.19
CA SER A 117 -20.40 -11.84 -5.36
C SER A 117 -21.92 -11.76 -5.45
N LYS A 118 -22.52 -10.75 -4.79
CA LYS A 118 -23.97 -10.47 -4.80
C LYS A 118 -24.38 -9.52 -5.93
N THR A 119 -23.44 -8.85 -6.58
CA THR A 119 -23.72 -7.98 -7.71
C THR A 119 -24.26 -8.77 -8.91
N PRO A 120 -25.34 -8.29 -9.57
CA PRO A 120 -25.84 -8.88 -10.82
C PRO A 120 -24.76 -8.97 -11.91
N GLU A 121 -24.83 -9.98 -12.78
CA GLU A 121 -23.80 -10.23 -13.82
C GLU A 121 -23.49 -8.97 -14.65
N SER A 122 -24.51 -8.24 -15.07
CA SER A 122 -24.39 -7.03 -15.91
C SER A 122 -23.61 -5.90 -15.25
N LEU A 123 -23.53 -5.85 -13.92
CA LEU A 123 -22.83 -4.82 -13.14
C LEU A 123 -21.51 -5.32 -12.56
N ARG A 124 -21.25 -6.64 -12.61
CA ARG A 124 -20.16 -7.26 -11.88
C ARG A 124 -18.77 -6.84 -12.37
N GLY A 125 -18.64 -6.45 -13.64
CA GLY A 125 -17.39 -5.92 -14.19
C GLY A 125 -16.92 -4.65 -13.45
N GLU A 126 -17.83 -3.70 -13.25
CA GLU A 126 -17.56 -2.45 -12.52
C GLU A 126 -17.34 -2.71 -11.02
N ALA A 127 -18.14 -3.58 -10.40
CA ALA A 127 -17.94 -3.93 -9.00
C ALA A 127 -16.57 -4.62 -8.75
N ARG A 128 -16.12 -5.50 -9.67
CA ARG A 128 -14.77 -6.09 -9.63
C ARG A 128 -13.68 -5.03 -9.80
N SER A 129 -13.92 -4.03 -10.64
CA SER A 129 -13.03 -2.89 -10.87
C SER A 129 -12.76 -2.14 -9.56
N ASP A 130 -13.81 -1.81 -8.80
CA ASP A 130 -13.69 -1.15 -7.49
C ASP A 130 -12.89 -1.99 -6.49
N LEU A 131 -13.17 -3.30 -6.43
CA LEU A 131 -12.44 -4.23 -5.58
C LEU A 131 -10.95 -4.29 -5.94
N ARG A 132 -10.60 -4.35 -7.23
CA ARG A 132 -9.20 -4.35 -7.68
C ARG A 132 -8.45 -3.11 -7.22
N LEU A 133 -9.05 -1.94 -7.38
CA LEU A 133 -8.43 -0.68 -6.94
C LEU A 133 -8.30 -0.62 -5.41
N ALA A 134 -9.30 -1.11 -4.67
CA ALA A 134 -9.23 -1.18 -3.21
C ALA A 134 -8.11 -2.13 -2.74
N LYS A 135 -7.90 -3.27 -3.41
CA LYS A 135 -6.78 -4.19 -3.14
C LYS A 135 -5.43 -3.54 -3.46
N ALA A 136 -5.32 -2.88 -4.61
CA ALA A 136 -4.10 -2.18 -4.99
C ALA A 136 -3.72 -1.12 -3.93
N ALA A 137 -4.68 -0.33 -3.44
CA ALA A 137 -4.44 0.65 -2.38
C ALA A 137 -3.92 -0.02 -1.08
N ALA A 138 -4.55 -1.11 -0.65
CA ALA A 138 -4.12 -1.88 0.53
C ALA A 138 -2.66 -2.33 0.42
N ILE A 139 -2.28 -2.85 -0.75
CA ILE A 139 -0.91 -3.27 -1.04
C ILE A 139 0.07 -2.12 -0.89
N HIS A 140 -0.26 -0.92 -1.39
CA HIS A 140 0.62 0.24 -1.27
C HIS A 140 0.79 0.65 0.20
N PHE A 141 -0.29 0.63 0.99
CA PHE A 141 -0.20 0.96 2.41
C PHE A 141 0.65 -0.04 3.19
N GLN A 142 0.44 -1.34 3.00
CA GLN A 142 1.25 -2.37 3.65
C GLN A 142 2.72 -2.27 3.22
N SER A 143 2.97 -1.97 1.95
CA SER A 143 4.33 -1.87 1.44
C SER A 143 5.11 -0.69 2.05
N VAL A 144 4.47 0.47 2.25
CA VAL A 144 5.12 1.59 2.96
C VAL A 144 5.51 1.21 4.39
N ALA A 145 4.66 0.45 5.09
CA ALA A 145 5.00 -0.06 6.42
C ALA A 145 6.20 -1.02 6.37
N ASN A 146 6.15 -2.03 5.50
CA ASN A 146 7.23 -3.00 5.33
C ASN A 146 8.57 -2.32 5.03
N GLN A 147 8.58 -1.39 4.06
CA GLN A 147 9.80 -0.70 3.66
C GLN A 147 10.33 0.21 4.77
N SER A 148 9.45 0.87 5.54
CA SER A 148 9.85 1.65 6.70
C SER A 148 10.52 0.77 7.76
N ARG A 149 9.90 -0.37 8.11
CA ARG A 149 10.44 -1.34 9.07
C ARG A 149 11.77 -1.92 8.61
N PHE A 150 11.86 -2.31 7.35
CA PHE A 150 13.07 -2.84 6.73
C PHE A 150 14.22 -1.82 6.81
N VAL A 151 13.99 -0.57 6.39
CA VAL A 151 15.03 0.48 6.42
C VAL A 151 15.51 0.73 7.85
N MET A 152 14.60 0.77 8.82
CA MET A 152 14.97 0.98 10.22
C MET A 152 15.80 -0.17 10.81
N ALA A 153 15.45 -1.42 10.47
CA ALA A 153 16.19 -2.59 10.93
C ALA A 153 17.57 -2.68 10.26
N ARG A 154 17.63 -2.45 8.95
CA ARG A 154 18.85 -2.39 8.15
C ARG A 154 19.82 -1.32 8.65
N ASP A 155 19.29 -0.13 8.98
CA ASP A 155 20.10 0.98 9.49
C ASP A 155 20.68 0.69 10.88
N GLN A 156 19.94 0.00 11.75
CA GLN A 156 20.46 -0.41 13.06
C GLN A 156 21.54 -1.49 12.97
N LEU A 157 21.49 -2.37 11.97
CA LEU A 157 22.50 -3.40 11.71
C LEU A 157 23.75 -2.88 10.98
N SER A 158 23.76 -1.62 10.53
CA SER A 158 24.89 -1.05 9.81
C SER A 158 26.09 -0.77 10.72
N GLU A 159 27.28 -0.57 10.13
CA GLU A 159 28.52 -0.25 10.87
C GLU A 159 28.39 1.03 11.70
N ASP A 160 27.60 2.00 11.23
CA ASP A 160 27.29 3.25 11.93
C ASP A 160 26.15 3.09 12.97
N GLY A 161 25.62 1.87 13.13
CA GLY A 161 24.56 1.52 14.05
C GLY A 161 25.01 1.42 15.51
N PRO A 162 24.06 1.22 16.45
CA PRO A 162 24.40 0.93 17.84
C PRO A 162 25.17 -0.40 17.98
N SER A 163 25.92 -0.54 19.07
CA SER A 163 26.46 -1.85 19.46
C SER A 163 25.31 -2.76 19.91
N LEU A 164 25.06 -3.82 19.15
CA LEU A 164 23.96 -4.76 19.38
C LEU A 164 24.45 -6.10 19.88
N THR A 165 23.70 -6.69 20.82
CA THR A 165 23.85 -8.10 21.20
C THR A 165 23.51 -9.04 20.04
N ALA A 166 23.93 -10.30 20.13
CA ALA A 166 23.62 -11.30 19.11
C ALA A 166 22.10 -11.52 18.97
N GLU A 167 21.38 -11.45 20.09
CA GLU A 167 19.93 -11.58 20.16
C GLU A 167 19.23 -10.40 19.46
N GLU A 168 19.66 -9.17 19.71
CA GLU A 168 19.12 -7.98 19.03
C GLU A 168 19.39 -8.01 17.53
N GLN A 169 20.60 -8.41 17.11
CA GLN A 169 20.93 -8.57 15.71
C GLN A 169 20.03 -9.59 15.03
N SER A 170 19.80 -10.74 15.68
CA SER A 170 18.93 -11.80 15.17
C SER A 170 17.49 -11.32 15.01
N ARG A 171 16.95 -10.59 16.00
CA ARG A 171 15.60 -10.01 15.93
C ARG A 171 15.45 -9.00 14.79
N LEU A 172 16.45 -8.15 14.56
CA LEU A 172 16.40 -7.18 13.45
C LEU A 172 16.45 -7.88 12.09
N LYS A 173 17.24 -8.95 11.95
CA LYS A 173 17.25 -9.78 10.75
C LYS A 173 15.90 -10.46 10.51
N GLU A 174 15.25 -10.96 11.56
CA GLU A 174 13.90 -11.53 11.47
C GLU A 174 12.90 -10.49 10.97
N VAL A 175 12.89 -9.27 11.52
CA VAL A 175 12.07 -8.16 11.01
C VAL A 175 12.33 -7.90 9.53
N MET A 176 13.59 -7.86 9.10
CA MET A 176 13.92 -7.67 7.68
C MET A 176 13.40 -8.82 6.82
N ARG A 177 13.50 -10.08 7.27
CA ARG A 177 12.97 -11.24 6.56
C ARG A 177 11.46 -11.18 6.40
N ASP A 178 10.74 -10.90 7.48
CA ASP A 178 9.28 -10.79 7.46
C ASP A 178 8.82 -9.71 6.48
N CYS A 179 9.50 -8.55 6.47
CA CYS A 179 9.23 -7.50 5.51
C CYS A 179 9.49 -7.96 4.06
N LEU A 180 10.58 -8.66 3.79
CA LEU A 180 10.92 -9.15 2.45
C LEU A 180 9.94 -10.21 1.94
N GLU A 181 9.54 -11.14 2.80
CA GLU A 181 8.55 -12.18 2.45
C GLU A 181 7.18 -11.55 2.18
N SER A 182 6.76 -10.60 3.01
CA SER A 182 5.54 -9.81 2.77
C SER A 182 5.62 -9.03 1.46
N GLU A 183 6.72 -8.32 1.18
CA GLU A 183 6.91 -7.58 -0.07
C GLU A 183 6.88 -8.47 -1.33
N ILE A 184 7.38 -9.70 -1.24
CA ILE A 184 7.30 -10.68 -2.34
C ILE A 184 5.83 -10.99 -2.67
N GLU A 185 5.02 -11.29 -1.66
CA GLU A 185 3.61 -11.65 -1.89
C GLU A 185 2.80 -10.43 -2.37
N LEU A 186 3.05 -9.25 -1.80
CA LEU A 186 2.45 -7.99 -2.25
C LEU A 186 2.79 -7.66 -3.71
N ALA A 187 4.06 -7.80 -4.11
CA ALA A 187 4.49 -7.54 -5.48
C ALA A 187 3.85 -8.52 -6.48
N ARG A 188 3.70 -9.79 -6.10
CA ARG A 188 3.04 -10.81 -6.94
C ARG A 188 1.55 -10.54 -7.10
N GLU A 189 0.86 -10.13 -6.04
CA GLU A 189 -0.54 -9.75 -6.13
C GLU A 189 -0.73 -8.51 -7.00
N LEU A 190 0.06 -7.46 -6.77
CA LEU A 190 -0.02 -6.22 -7.54
C LEU A 190 0.35 -6.42 -9.02
N TYR A 191 1.24 -7.37 -9.33
CA TYR A 191 1.53 -7.77 -10.70
C TYR A 191 0.27 -8.26 -11.41
N ASN A 192 -0.48 -9.17 -10.78
CA ASN A 192 -1.73 -9.67 -11.38
C ASN A 192 -2.75 -8.54 -11.55
N LEU A 193 -2.92 -7.69 -10.52
CA LEU A 193 -3.87 -6.56 -10.59
C LEU A 193 -3.50 -5.56 -11.70
N SER A 194 -2.24 -5.18 -11.83
CA SER A 194 -1.77 -4.24 -12.86
C SER A 194 -1.85 -4.81 -14.28
N LYS A 195 -1.81 -6.14 -14.44
CA LYS A 195 -2.08 -6.82 -15.72
C LYS A 195 -3.55 -6.78 -16.11
N GLU A 196 -4.46 -6.72 -15.13
CA GLU A 196 -5.90 -6.62 -15.35
C GLU A 196 -6.39 -5.18 -15.52
N ASP A 197 -5.65 -4.20 -15.00
CA ASP A 197 -6.09 -2.80 -14.93
C ASP A 197 -4.93 -1.82 -15.13
N SER A 198 -4.89 -1.16 -16.29
CA SER A 198 -3.82 -0.23 -16.65
C SER A 198 -3.83 1.08 -15.85
N ARG A 199 -4.85 1.34 -15.03
CA ARG A 199 -4.86 2.51 -14.14
C ARG A 199 -3.92 2.32 -12.95
N ILE A 200 -3.59 1.08 -12.59
CA ILE A 200 -2.70 0.78 -11.48
C ILE A 200 -1.26 1.11 -11.91
N GLY A 201 -0.63 2.02 -11.17
CA GLY A 201 0.69 2.57 -11.49
C GLY A 201 0.67 3.79 -12.41
N PHE A 202 -0.48 4.13 -13.01
CA PHE A 202 -0.60 5.31 -13.88
C PHE A 202 -0.79 6.60 -13.06
N GLU A 203 -0.04 7.64 -13.42
CA GLU A 203 -0.21 9.00 -12.91
C GLU A 203 -0.15 10.01 -14.08
N PRO A 204 -1.09 10.97 -14.18
CA PRO A 204 -1.20 11.87 -15.34
C PRO A 204 0.03 12.72 -15.69
N SER A 205 0.87 13.07 -14.72
CA SER A 205 2.03 13.96 -14.87
C SER A 205 3.32 13.20 -15.22
N CYS A 206 3.45 11.94 -14.80
CA CYS A 206 4.63 11.10 -14.95
C CYS A 206 4.39 9.82 -15.79
N HIS A 207 3.20 9.68 -16.37
CA HIS A 207 2.70 8.48 -17.03
C HIS A 207 2.59 7.28 -16.10
N TYR A 208 3.69 6.58 -15.80
CA TYR A 208 3.67 5.42 -14.91
C TYR A 208 4.77 5.54 -13.86
N PHE A 209 4.40 5.43 -12.59
CA PHE A 209 5.37 5.27 -11.50
C PHE A 209 6.08 3.91 -11.56
N TYR A 210 5.39 2.90 -12.09
CA TYR A 210 5.92 1.57 -12.31
C TYR A 210 5.10 0.84 -13.38
N LEU A 211 5.75 -0.14 -14.00
CA LEU A 211 5.18 -1.13 -14.90
C LEU A 211 5.14 -2.50 -14.21
N PRO A 212 4.38 -3.47 -14.74
CA PRO A 212 4.36 -4.82 -14.18
C PRO A 212 5.74 -5.48 -14.08
N LEU A 213 6.69 -5.10 -14.94
CA LEU A 213 8.05 -5.66 -14.90
C LEU A 213 8.84 -5.21 -13.66
N ASP A 214 8.60 -4.01 -13.15
CA ASP A 214 9.27 -3.51 -11.93
C ASP A 214 8.83 -4.30 -10.68
N LEU A 215 7.61 -4.85 -10.69
CA LEU A 215 7.12 -5.76 -9.65
C LEU A 215 7.79 -7.14 -9.72
N VAL A 216 8.16 -7.59 -10.92
CA VAL A 216 8.98 -8.80 -11.08
C VAL A 216 10.40 -8.55 -10.56
N GLU A 217 10.97 -7.38 -10.89
CA GLU A 217 12.26 -6.96 -10.35
C GLU A 217 12.24 -6.92 -8.82
N LYS A 218 11.17 -6.37 -8.21
CA LYS A 218 10.99 -6.38 -6.75
C LYS A 218 11.08 -7.79 -6.16
N VAL A 219 10.41 -8.78 -6.75
CA VAL A 219 10.46 -10.17 -6.27
C VAL A 219 11.88 -10.72 -6.32
N ILE A 220 12.60 -10.45 -7.41
CA ILE A 220 14.00 -10.87 -7.58
C ILE A 220 14.90 -10.16 -6.54
N ASN A 221 14.72 -8.85 -6.38
CA ASN A 221 15.41 -8.03 -5.39
C ASN A 221 15.21 -8.59 -3.98
N CYS A 222 13.98 -8.83 -3.55
CA CYS A 222 13.71 -9.37 -2.21
C CYS A 222 14.33 -10.75 -1.98
N ARG A 223 14.25 -11.66 -2.97
CA ARG A 223 14.89 -12.99 -2.89
C ARG A 223 16.40 -12.89 -2.79
N TRP A 224 17.02 -12.04 -3.60
CA TRP A 224 18.47 -11.80 -3.58
C TRP A 224 18.95 -11.25 -2.23
N ILE A 225 18.16 -10.40 -1.58
CA ILE A 225 18.42 -9.87 -0.24
C ILE A 225 18.26 -10.98 0.82
N LEU A 226 17.18 -11.77 0.77
CA LEU A 226 16.93 -12.88 1.71
C LEU A 226 18.10 -13.88 1.76
N GLU A 227 18.70 -14.19 0.60
CA GLU A 227 19.87 -15.08 0.51
C GLU A 227 21.11 -14.53 1.24
N ARG A 228 21.20 -13.21 1.44
CA ARG A 228 22.38 -12.53 2.00
C ARG A 228 22.25 -12.14 3.46
N ILE A 229 21.03 -12.02 3.98
CA ILE A 229 20.79 -11.75 5.41
C ILE A 229 21.17 -12.98 6.27
N GLY A 230 21.19 -14.17 5.64
CA GLY A 230 21.40 -15.45 6.32
C GLY A 230 20.16 -15.90 7.09
N PRO A 231 20.21 -17.10 7.70
CA PRO A 231 19.24 -17.51 8.70
C PRO A 231 19.31 -16.65 9.97
#